data_AF-A0A0F9JEZ6-F1
#
_entry.id   AF-A0A0F9JEZ6-F1
#
_cell.length_a   1.000
_cell.length_b   1.000
_cell.length_c   1.000
_cell.angle_alpha   90.00
_cell.angle_beta   90.00
_cell.angle_gamma   90.00
#
_symmetry.space_group_name_H-M   'P 1'
#
loop_
_entity.id
_entity.type
_entity.pdbx_description
1 polymer ?
#
loop_
_entity_poly.entity_id
_entity_poly.type
_entity_poly.pdbx_seq_one_letter_code
_entity_poly.pdbx_strand_id
1 'polypeptide(L)'
;VWATSMENQMEAIPASNVLEAMSLIIGFEDVKNELAKAVQIRKKVNFLLEGPPACAKSLMLEAIRSVVPSAYMAFGSRTSSSGLSGALFERQPEILLMDEADKMHSDVFSVLLGLMESGEIIETKSKNTRGIKLRTMVIAACNSSLKMPPEFMSRFAMHVTFPAYTRPEFIDVCVGFLSRAENAPPDIAQLLGEMVFDNGLGDIRKARGAWQMMDEPTVGEVHRVVNLMLKYSPRLNTKRPNLGKARLPGM
;
A
#
# COMPACT_ATOMS: atom_id res chain seq x y z
N VAL A 1 33.69 7.14 27.09
CA VAL A 1 32.73 6.99 28.20
C VAL A 1 32.05 8.34 28.35
N TRP A 2 30.73 8.41 28.08
CA TRP A 2 29.81 9.56 28.26
C TRP A 2 29.58 10.52 27.08
N ALA A 3 29.20 10.00 25.91
CA ALA A 3 28.51 10.81 24.89
C ALA A 3 27.42 10.02 24.14
N THR A 4 26.81 9.02 24.78
CA THR A 4 25.93 8.05 24.09
C THR A 4 24.69 7.69 24.91
N SER A 5 24.08 8.65 25.60
CA SER A 5 22.85 8.37 26.37
C SER A 5 21.86 9.54 26.45
N MET A 6 21.99 10.54 25.59
CA MET A 6 21.01 11.61 25.43
C MET A 6 20.78 11.79 23.93
N GLU A 7 19.52 11.91 23.51
CA GLU A 7 19.05 12.02 22.11
C GLU A 7 18.85 10.71 21.33
N ASN A 8 17.86 9.92 21.77
CA ASN A 8 16.74 9.47 20.91
C ASN A 8 15.73 8.67 21.74
N GLN A 9 15.22 9.27 22.81
CA GLN A 9 13.88 8.90 23.27
C GLN A 9 12.89 9.68 22.39
N MET A 10 12.79 9.33 21.10
CA MET A 10 11.51 9.54 20.41
C MET A 10 10.51 8.71 21.18
N GLU A 11 9.53 9.37 21.81
CA GLU A 11 8.48 8.73 22.59
C GLU A 11 7.90 7.55 21.81
N ALA A 12 7.60 6.45 22.53
CA ALA A 12 6.97 5.30 21.91
C ALA A 12 5.67 5.75 21.25
N ILE A 13 5.54 5.52 19.94
CA ILE A 13 4.36 5.92 19.18
C ILE A 13 3.18 5.14 19.73
N PRO A 14 2.16 5.82 20.31
CA PRO A 14 1.00 5.13 20.84
C PRO A 14 0.27 4.36 19.74
N ALA A 15 -0.21 3.15 20.03
CA ALA A 15 -1.02 2.39 19.08
C ALA A 15 -2.25 3.18 18.61
N SER A 16 -2.82 4.04 19.46
CA SER A 16 -3.93 4.93 19.11
C SER A 16 -3.60 5.84 17.92
N ASN A 17 -2.39 6.39 17.85
CA ASN A 17 -1.99 7.29 16.76
C ASN A 17 -1.88 6.53 15.44
N VAL A 18 -1.38 5.29 15.47
CA VAL A 18 -1.30 4.42 14.29
C VAL A 18 -2.71 4.04 13.82
N LEU A 19 -3.62 3.72 14.74
CA LEU A 19 -5.01 3.41 14.43
C LEU A 19 -5.75 4.62 13.85
N GLU A 20 -5.51 5.82 14.40
CA GLU A 20 -6.07 7.07 13.90
C GLU A 20 -5.61 7.37 12.46
N ALA A 21 -4.32 7.17 12.16
CA ALA A 21 -3.82 7.30 10.80
C ALA A 21 -4.43 6.27 9.82
N MET A 22 -4.87 5.12 10.33
CA MET A 22 -5.59 4.10 9.56
C MET A 22 -7.12 4.30 9.55
N SER A 23 -7.64 5.41 10.07
CA SER A 23 -9.10 5.66 10.18
C SER A 23 -9.85 5.70 8.85
N LEU A 24 -9.17 6.01 7.73
CA LEU A 24 -9.74 5.97 6.38
C LEU A 24 -9.90 4.55 5.84
N ILE A 25 -9.24 3.57 6.45
CA ILE A 25 -9.30 2.17 6.04
C ILE A 25 -10.52 1.55 6.70
N ILE A 26 -11.38 0.91 5.92
CA ILE A 26 -12.58 0.25 6.42
C ILE A 26 -12.29 -1.25 6.58
N GLY A 27 -12.71 -1.81 7.72
CA GLY A 27 -12.49 -3.21 8.07
C GLY A 27 -11.06 -3.51 8.55
N PHE A 28 -10.73 -4.79 8.69
CA PHE A 28 -9.40 -5.29 9.11
C PHE A 28 -8.94 -4.78 10.48
N GLU A 29 -9.88 -4.57 11.41
CA GLU A 29 -9.58 -4.03 12.75
C GLU A 29 -8.57 -4.91 13.52
N ASP A 30 -8.66 -6.22 13.35
CA ASP A 30 -7.69 -7.19 13.88
C ASP A 30 -6.26 -6.93 13.36
N VAL A 31 -6.10 -6.78 12.04
CA VAL A 31 -4.80 -6.52 11.41
C VAL A 31 -4.28 -5.14 11.80
N LYS A 32 -5.13 -4.10 11.81
CA LYS A 32 -4.75 -2.75 12.24
C LYS A 32 -4.27 -2.74 13.68
N ASN A 33 -4.97 -3.43 14.57
CA ASN A 33 -4.60 -3.54 15.98
C ASN A 33 -3.26 -4.25 16.15
N GLU A 34 -3.00 -5.31 15.40
CA GLU A 34 -1.72 -6.02 15.49
C GLU A 34 -0.55 -5.19 14.94
N LEU A 35 -0.75 -4.50 13.81
CA LEU A 35 0.23 -3.55 13.27
C LEU A 35 0.51 -2.41 14.26
N ALA A 36 -0.53 -1.79 14.82
CA ALA A 36 -0.40 -0.70 15.79
C ALA A 36 0.36 -1.13 17.05
N LYS A 37 0.05 -2.31 17.59
CA LYS A 37 0.79 -2.90 18.72
C LYS A 37 2.24 -3.18 18.38
N ALA A 38 2.51 -3.74 17.20
CA ALA A 38 3.87 -4.04 16.78
C ALA A 38 4.71 -2.77 16.67
N VAL A 39 4.16 -1.71 16.06
CA VAL A 39 4.79 -0.39 15.94
C VAL A 39 5.08 0.21 17.32
N GLN A 40 4.10 0.19 18.23
CA GLN A 40 4.24 0.73 19.59
C GLN A 40 5.35 0.03 20.37
N ILE A 41 5.41 -1.31 20.34
CA ILE A 41 6.34 -2.12 21.14
C ILE A 41 7.73 -2.21 20.47
N ARG A 42 7.88 -1.72 19.23
CA ARG A 42 9.11 -1.87 18.40
C ARG A 42 9.59 -3.33 18.37
N LYS A 43 8.63 -4.24 18.18
CA LYS A 43 8.88 -5.68 18.12
C LYS A 43 9.56 -6.00 16.77
N LYS A 44 10.64 -6.78 16.75
CA LYS A 44 11.26 -7.22 15.48
C LYS A 44 10.42 -8.36 14.87
N VAL A 45 9.23 -8.02 14.39
CA VAL A 45 8.26 -8.95 13.79
C VAL A 45 7.91 -8.43 12.41
N ASN A 46 8.16 -9.21 11.38
CA ASN A 46 7.91 -8.78 10.02
C ASN A 46 6.49 -9.18 9.57
N PHE A 47 5.86 -8.30 8.81
CA PHE A 47 4.50 -8.46 8.30
C PHE A 47 4.48 -8.47 6.78
N LEU A 48 3.69 -9.36 6.19
CA LEU A 48 3.39 -9.36 4.77
C LEU A 48 1.89 -9.20 4.55
N LEU A 49 1.53 -8.18 3.78
CA LEU A 49 0.18 -7.84 3.36
C LEU A 49 0.01 -8.26 1.90
N GLU A 50 -0.73 -9.32 1.62
CA GLU A 50 -0.99 -9.84 0.27
C GLU A 50 -2.44 -9.61 -0.13
N GLY A 51 -2.72 -9.17 -1.35
CA GLY A 51 -4.09 -9.20 -1.87
C GLY A 51 -4.26 -8.46 -3.20
N PRO A 52 -5.47 -8.41 -3.78
CA PRO A 52 -5.70 -7.74 -5.06
C PRO A 52 -5.42 -6.23 -5.01
N PRO A 53 -5.24 -5.57 -6.18
CA PRO A 53 -5.04 -4.13 -6.23
C PRO A 53 -6.19 -3.39 -5.54
N ALA A 54 -5.88 -2.24 -4.96
CA ALA A 54 -6.82 -1.38 -4.25
C ALA A 54 -7.52 -1.99 -3.02
N CYS A 55 -7.00 -3.10 -2.49
CA CYS A 55 -7.12 -3.36 -1.06
C CYS A 55 -6.26 -2.35 -0.29
N ALA A 56 -6.65 -2.01 0.94
CA ALA A 56 -6.05 -0.97 1.77
C ALA A 56 -4.55 -1.11 2.12
N LYS A 57 -3.80 -2.05 1.52
CA LYS A 57 -2.40 -2.36 1.80
C LYS A 57 -1.47 -1.15 1.71
N SER A 58 -1.44 -0.45 0.56
CA SER A 58 -0.60 0.74 0.40
C SER A 58 -1.02 1.86 1.35
N LEU A 59 -2.33 2.01 1.60
CA LEU A 59 -2.85 2.97 2.58
C LEU A 59 -2.40 2.63 4.01
N MET A 60 -2.35 1.34 4.38
CA MET A 60 -1.82 0.91 5.69
C MET A 60 -0.33 1.29 5.82
N LEU A 61 0.47 1.04 4.78
CA LEU A 61 1.89 1.42 4.79
C LEU A 61 2.06 2.95 4.89
N GLU A 62 1.28 3.72 4.12
CA GLU A 62 1.30 5.19 4.15
C GLU A 62 0.87 5.75 5.51
N ALA A 63 -0.17 5.16 6.13
CA ALA A 63 -0.61 5.53 7.47
C ALA A 63 0.48 5.29 8.52
N ILE A 64 1.22 4.17 8.45
CA ILE A 64 2.35 3.93 9.35
C ILE A 64 3.47 4.94 9.09
N ARG A 65 3.78 5.20 7.82
CA ARG A 65 4.80 6.16 7.41
C ARG A 65 4.52 7.58 7.94
N SER A 66 3.25 8.01 7.94
CA SER A 66 2.90 9.37 8.37
C SER A 66 3.08 9.58 9.88
N VAL A 67 2.97 8.50 10.67
CA VAL A 67 3.07 8.56 12.14
C VAL A 67 4.47 8.21 12.64
N VAL A 68 5.26 7.44 11.87
CA VAL A 68 6.60 6.97 12.26
C VAL A 68 7.68 7.76 11.52
N PRO A 69 8.33 8.76 12.15
CA PRO A 69 9.32 9.61 11.48
C PRO A 69 10.55 8.85 10.98
N SER A 70 10.91 7.76 11.66
CA SER A 70 12.04 6.89 11.32
C SER A 70 11.69 5.87 10.22
N ALA A 71 10.44 5.82 9.75
CA ALA A 71 10.04 4.85 8.74
C ALA A 71 10.59 5.20 7.35
N TYR A 72 11.07 4.19 6.65
CA TYR A 72 11.55 4.32 5.28
C TYR A 72 10.65 3.51 4.34
N MET A 73 10.14 4.19 3.30
CA MET A 73 9.32 3.57 2.26
C MET A 73 10.16 3.23 1.04
N ALA A 74 10.16 1.96 0.66
CA ALA A 74 10.73 1.44 -0.57
C ALA A 74 9.63 0.95 -1.50
N PHE A 75 9.76 1.22 -2.79
CA PHE A 75 8.88 0.70 -3.83
C PHE A 75 9.59 -0.39 -4.60
N GLY A 76 9.01 -1.59 -4.67
CA GLY A 76 9.70 -2.76 -5.21
C GLY A 76 10.20 -2.58 -6.63
N SER A 77 9.41 -1.93 -7.48
CA SER A 77 9.75 -1.62 -8.87
C SER A 77 10.88 -0.58 -9.06
N ARG A 78 11.23 0.16 -8.00
CA ARG A 78 12.21 1.28 -8.06
C ARG A 78 13.40 1.08 -7.12
N THR A 79 13.47 -0.05 -6.46
CA THR A 79 14.49 -0.31 -5.42
C THR A 79 15.46 -1.37 -5.93
N SER A 80 16.73 -1.00 -6.07
CA SER A 80 17.83 -1.94 -6.33
C SER A 80 18.48 -2.39 -5.02
N SER A 81 19.24 -3.49 -5.05
CA SER A 81 19.98 -3.97 -3.87
C SER A 81 20.94 -2.91 -3.31
N SER A 82 21.66 -2.20 -4.19
CA SER A 82 22.58 -1.13 -3.79
C SER A 82 21.87 0.11 -3.25
N GLY A 83 20.73 0.48 -3.84
CA GLY A 83 19.90 1.60 -3.38
C GLY A 83 19.28 1.31 -2.02
N LEU A 84 18.76 0.10 -1.81
CA LEU A 84 18.22 -0.33 -0.52
C LEU A 84 19.31 -0.37 0.55
N SER A 85 20.46 -0.99 0.25
CA SER A 85 21.57 -1.07 1.20
C SER A 85 22.04 0.34 1.60
N GLY A 86 22.23 1.23 0.62
CA GLY A 86 22.60 2.63 0.86
C GLY A 86 21.61 3.34 1.77
N ALA A 87 20.30 3.22 1.49
CA ALA A 87 19.26 3.83 2.31
C ALA A 87 19.25 3.28 3.75
N LEU A 88 19.48 1.98 3.93
CA LEU A 88 19.53 1.34 5.25
C LEU A 88 20.75 1.79 6.06
N PHE A 89 21.92 1.98 5.42
CA PHE A 89 23.11 2.52 6.08
C PHE A 89 22.95 3.99 6.49
N GLU A 90 22.33 4.80 5.62
CA GLU A 90 22.18 6.24 5.83
C GLU A 90 21.06 6.56 6.83
N ARG A 91 19.89 5.94 6.66
CA ARG A 91 18.68 6.28 7.42
C ARG A 91 18.48 5.43 8.66
N GLN A 92 19.01 4.21 8.67
CA GLN A 92 18.89 3.25 9.78
C GLN A 92 17.45 3.15 10.32
N PRO A 93 16.45 2.89 9.45
CA PRO A 93 15.06 3.03 9.82
C PRO A 93 14.65 1.98 10.87
N GLU A 94 13.80 2.37 11.81
CA GLU A 94 13.18 1.40 12.73
C GLU A 94 12.14 0.54 12.01
N ILE A 95 11.50 1.09 10.97
CA ILE A 95 10.52 0.40 10.15
C ILE A 95 10.86 0.58 8.66
N LEU A 96 11.06 -0.55 7.98
CA LEU A 96 11.15 -0.61 6.53
C LEU A 96 9.77 -0.99 5.97
N LEU A 97 9.15 -0.05 5.27
CA LEU A 97 7.89 -0.22 4.58
C LEU A 97 8.17 -0.53 3.11
N MET A 98 7.57 -1.59 2.58
CA MET A 98 7.84 -2.05 1.23
C MET A 98 6.54 -2.19 0.45
N ASP A 99 6.27 -1.28 -0.48
CA ASP A 99 5.14 -1.42 -1.39
C ASP A 99 5.55 -2.09 -2.70
N GLU A 100 4.61 -2.77 -3.35
CA GLU A 100 4.85 -3.57 -4.56
C GLU A 100 6.01 -4.58 -4.40
N ALA A 101 6.09 -5.25 -3.24
CA ALA A 101 7.17 -6.19 -2.96
C ALA A 101 7.27 -7.34 -3.99
N ASP A 102 6.18 -7.70 -4.67
CA ASP A 102 6.16 -8.69 -5.76
C ASP A 102 6.83 -8.22 -7.06
N LYS A 103 7.16 -6.93 -7.15
CA LYS A 103 7.83 -6.31 -8.31
C LYS A 103 9.33 -6.11 -8.08
N MET A 104 9.87 -6.57 -6.95
CA MET A 104 11.28 -6.44 -6.66
C MET A 104 12.16 -7.28 -7.58
N HIS A 105 13.36 -6.76 -7.80
CA HIS A 105 14.45 -7.53 -8.38
C HIS A 105 14.96 -8.59 -7.38
N SER A 106 15.44 -9.72 -7.91
CA SER A 106 15.84 -10.87 -7.11
C SER A 106 17.05 -10.61 -6.21
N ASP A 107 17.92 -9.67 -6.61
CA ASP A 107 19.10 -9.24 -5.85
C ASP A 107 18.73 -8.55 -4.53
N VAL A 108 17.58 -7.89 -4.48
CA VAL A 108 17.09 -7.18 -3.28
C VAL A 108 16.78 -8.16 -2.14
N PHE A 109 16.28 -9.36 -2.45
CA PHE A 109 15.97 -10.36 -1.42
C PHE A 109 17.19 -10.69 -0.58
N SER A 110 18.40 -10.77 -1.15
CA SER A 110 19.62 -11.10 -0.39
C SER A 110 19.88 -10.13 0.78
N VAL A 111 19.65 -8.83 0.56
CA VAL A 111 19.79 -7.77 1.57
C VAL A 111 18.71 -7.91 2.64
N LEU A 112 17.47 -8.17 2.23
CA LEU A 112 16.33 -8.33 3.13
C LEU A 112 16.46 -9.59 4.01
N LEU A 113 16.96 -10.69 3.46
CA LEU A 113 17.15 -11.94 4.20
C LEU A 113 18.08 -11.73 5.42
N GLY A 114 19.18 -10.99 5.24
CA GLY A 114 20.11 -10.64 6.32
C GLY A 114 19.49 -9.68 7.35
N LEU A 115 18.81 -8.63 6.86
CA LEU A 115 18.11 -7.67 7.72
C LEU A 115 17.03 -8.34 8.58
N MET A 116 16.19 -9.17 7.99
CA MET A 116 15.06 -9.80 8.67
C MET A 116 15.53 -10.85 9.68
N GLU A 117 16.59 -11.61 9.35
CA GLU A 117 17.14 -12.67 10.21
C GLU A 117 17.94 -12.07 11.38
N SER A 118 19.19 -11.65 11.11
CA SER A 118 20.12 -11.17 12.12
C SER A 118 20.03 -9.67 12.36
N GLY A 119 19.44 -8.91 11.43
CA GLY A 119 19.50 -7.45 11.44
C GLY A 119 20.76 -6.91 10.77
N GLU A 120 21.60 -7.79 10.22
CA GLU A 120 22.90 -7.40 9.70
C GLU A 120 22.82 -7.09 8.21
N ILE A 121 23.41 -5.96 7.86
CA ILE A 121 23.60 -5.56 6.47
C ILE A 121 25.11 -5.40 6.28
N ILE A 122 25.64 -6.14 5.32
CA ILE A 122 27.05 -6.08 4.95
C ILE A 122 27.10 -5.66 3.49
N GLU A 123 27.82 -4.57 3.22
CA GLU A 123 28.08 -4.11 1.86
C GLU A 123 29.58 -4.05 1.63
N THR A 124 30.02 -4.79 0.61
CA THR A 124 31.40 -4.81 0.14
C THR A 124 31.46 -4.03 -1.17
N LYS A 125 31.98 -2.81 -1.14
CA LYS A 125 32.40 -2.10 -2.35
C LYS A 125 33.88 -2.36 -2.58
N SER A 126 34.34 -2.20 -3.82
CA SER A 126 35.64 -2.60 -4.39
C SER A 126 36.91 -2.42 -3.54
N LYS A 127 36.88 -1.66 -2.44
CA LYS A 127 37.98 -1.53 -1.45
C LYS A 127 37.56 -1.43 0.03
N ASN A 128 36.27 -1.44 0.37
CA ASN A 128 35.78 -1.25 1.74
C ASN A 128 34.58 -2.15 2.03
N THR A 129 34.67 -2.89 3.14
CA THR A 129 33.55 -3.64 3.72
C THR A 129 32.98 -2.82 4.87
N ARG A 130 31.68 -2.52 4.81
CA ARG A 130 30.95 -1.89 5.91
C ARG A 130 29.83 -2.83 6.36
N GLY A 131 29.71 -2.98 7.67
CA GLY A 131 28.67 -3.77 8.31
C GLY A 131 27.92 -2.93 9.33
N ILE A 132 26.59 -3.06 9.35
CA ILE A 132 25.74 -2.46 10.40
C ILE A 132 24.74 -3.49 10.88
N LYS A 133 24.37 -3.40 12.16
CA LYS A 133 23.29 -4.18 12.75
C LYS A 133 22.13 -3.27 13.09
N LEU A 134 21.00 -3.50 12.44
CA LEU A 134 19.77 -2.73 12.61
C LEU A 134 18.71 -3.56 13.32
N ARG A 135 17.88 -2.89 14.11
CA ARG A 135 16.66 -3.45 14.69
C ARG A 135 15.44 -2.98 13.89
N THR A 136 15.49 -3.20 12.58
CA THR A 136 14.43 -2.78 11.66
C THR A 136 13.32 -3.84 11.61
N MET A 137 12.07 -3.39 11.77
CA MET A 137 10.88 -4.14 11.44
C MET A 137 10.58 -4.00 9.94
N VAL A 138 10.23 -5.09 9.25
CA VAL A 138 9.83 -5.03 7.83
C VAL A 138 8.31 -5.23 7.71
N ILE A 139 7.63 -4.30 7.05
CA ILE A 139 6.21 -4.41 6.68
C ILE A 139 6.13 -4.30 5.17
N ALA A 140 5.76 -5.39 4.51
CA ALA A 140 5.68 -5.48 3.05
C ALA A 140 4.24 -5.61 2.57
N ALA A 141 3.93 -5.00 1.43
CA ALA A 141 2.69 -5.16 0.70
C ALA A 141 2.97 -5.71 -0.70
N CYS A 142 2.20 -6.71 -1.12
CA CYS A 142 2.32 -7.30 -2.44
C CYS A 142 0.95 -7.66 -3.02
N ASN A 143 0.89 -7.73 -4.36
CA ASN A 143 -0.32 -8.21 -5.01
C ASN A 143 -0.41 -9.75 -5.01
N SER A 144 0.74 -10.41 -5.09
CA SER A 144 0.83 -11.86 -5.05
C SER A 144 2.19 -12.30 -4.53
N SER A 145 2.22 -13.23 -3.59
CA SER A 145 3.44 -13.82 -3.04
C SER A 145 4.00 -14.98 -3.89
N LEU A 146 3.27 -15.43 -4.92
CA LEU A 146 3.60 -16.64 -5.69
C LEU A 146 5.00 -16.64 -6.33
N LYS A 147 5.56 -15.47 -6.63
CA LYS A 147 6.89 -15.32 -7.26
C LYS A 147 8.00 -15.04 -6.25
N MET A 148 7.66 -14.95 -4.96
CA MET A 148 8.63 -14.65 -3.91
C MET A 148 9.34 -15.93 -3.46
N PRO A 149 10.66 -15.85 -3.15
CA PRO A 149 11.40 -17.00 -2.64
C PRO A 149 10.82 -17.51 -1.30
N PRO A 150 10.72 -18.84 -1.10
CA PRO A 150 10.23 -19.40 0.16
C PRO A 150 11.03 -18.95 1.39
N GLU A 151 12.34 -18.73 1.25
CA GLU A 151 13.22 -18.27 2.34
C GLU A 151 12.90 -16.83 2.76
N PHE A 152 12.42 -16.01 1.82
CA PHE A 152 11.95 -14.67 2.13
C PHE A 152 10.61 -14.73 2.84
N MET A 153 9.70 -15.58 2.36
CA MET A 153 8.38 -15.78 2.94
C MET A 153 8.45 -16.28 4.39
N SER A 154 9.36 -17.21 4.69
CA SER A 154 9.51 -17.77 6.03
C SER A 154 9.96 -16.77 7.10
N ARG A 155 10.46 -15.59 6.71
CA ARG A 155 10.89 -14.52 7.62
C ARG A 155 9.76 -13.56 8.02
N PHE A 156 8.58 -13.71 7.43
CA PHE A 156 7.38 -13.01 7.87
C PHE A 156 6.68 -13.85 8.94
N ALA A 157 6.53 -13.27 10.12
CA ALA A 157 5.83 -13.92 11.21
C ALA A 157 4.32 -13.92 10.99
N MET A 158 3.82 -12.88 10.31
CA MET A 158 2.41 -12.75 9.96
C MET A 158 2.29 -12.48 8.47
N HIS A 159 1.57 -13.36 7.78
CA HIS A 159 1.21 -13.23 6.37
C HIS A 159 -0.31 -13.09 6.29
N VAL A 160 -0.76 -11.88 5.96
CA VAL A 160 -2.17 -11.51 5.84
C VAL A 160 -2.58 -11.58 4.39
N THR A 161 -3.60 -12.37 4.07
CA THR A 161 -4.19 -12.42 2.74
C THR A 161 -5.53 -11.69 2.74
N PHE A 162 -5.57 -10.53 2.11
CA PHE A 162 -6.77 -9.72 1.92
C PHE A 162 -7.61 -10.30 0.77
N PRO A 163 -8.86 -10.70 1.03
CA PRO A 163 -9.76 -11.10 -0.05
C PRO A 163 -10.17 -9.88 -0.90
N ALA A 164 -10.69 -10.14 -2.09
CA ALA A 164 -11.42 -9.12 -2.83
C ALA A 164 -12.69 -8.74 -2.07
N TYR A 165 -13.04 -7.46 -2.05
CA TYR A 165 -14.27 -7.00 -1.42
C TYR A 165 -15.50 -7.64 -2.08
N THR A 166 -16.45 -8.05 -1.27
CA THR A 166 -17.81 -8.33 -1.75
C THR A 166 -18.48 -7.03 -2.22
N ARG A 167 -19.55 -7.14 -3.01
CA ARG A 167 -20.33 -5.97 -3.46
C ARG A 167 -20.71 -5.01 -2.31
N PRO A 168 -21.36 -5.46 -1.21
CA PRO A 168 -21.73 -4.57 -0.12
C PRO A 168 -20.50 -3.94 0.55
N GLU A 169 -19.45 -4.73 0.82
CA GLU A 169 -18.22 -4.19 1.42
C GLU A 169 -17.55 -3.15 0.52
N PHE A 170 -17.54 -3.36 -0.79
CA PHE A 170 -16.98 -2.40 -1.74
C PHE A 170 -17.76 -1.07 -1.73
N ILE A 171 -19.08 -1.14 -1.69
CA ILE A 171 -19.94 0.05 -1.61
C ILE A 171 -19.68 0.78 -0.29
N ASP A 172 -19.65 0.07 0.84
CA ASP A 172 -19.36 0.65 2.16
C ASP A 172 -17.99 1.34 2.18
N VAL A 173 -16.99 0.69 1.58
CA VAL A 173 -15.64 1.24 1.40
C VAL A 173 -15.69 2.52 0.56
N CYS A 174 -16.44 2.55 -0.55
CA CYS A 174 -16.60 3.73 -1.39
C CYS A 174 -17.31 4.88 -0.65
N VAL A 175 -18.42 4.59 0.04
CA VAL A 175 -19.16 5.58 0.83
C VAL A 175 -18.25 6.18 1.89
N GLY A 176 -17.61 5.35 2.70
CA GLY A 176 -16.76 5.86 3.77
C GLY A 176 -15.52 6.59 3.27
N PHE A 177 -14.86 6.10 2.22
CA PHE A 177 -13.68 6.76 1.66
C PHE A 177 -14.05 8.09 0.98
N LEU A 178 -15.01 8.10 0.05
CA LEU A 178 -15.36 9.31 -0.69
C LEU A 178 -15.97 10.38 0.22
N SER A 179 -16.78 9.99 1.20
CA SER A 179 -17.35 10.95 2.15
C SER A 179 -16.29 11.55 3.08
N ARG A 180 -15.34 10.74 3.58
CA ARG A 180 -14.32 11.22 4.54
C ARG A 180 -13.15 11.93 3.87
N ALA A 181 -12.68 11.42 2.73
CA ALA A 181 -11.48 11.91 2.06
C ALA A 181 -11.78 13.01 1.02
N GLU A 182 -12.96 12.96 0.38
CA GLU A 182 -13.29 13.84 -0.74
C GLU A 182 -14.58 14.67 -0.51
N ASN A 183 -15.16 14.61 0.69
CA ASN A 183 -16.41 15.30 1.08
C ASN A 183 -17.60 15.03 0.14
N ALA A 184 -17.64 13.85 -0.48
CA ALA A 184 -18.77 13.46 -1.32
C ALA A 184 -20.03 13.18 -0.48
N PRO A 185 -21.22 13.61 -0.91
CA PRO A 185 -22.47 13.20 -0.27
C PRO A 185 -22.62 11.66 -0.23
N PRO A 186 -23.07 11.08 0.90
CA PRO A 186 -23.12 9.62 1.05
C PRO A 186 -23.96 8.89 0.01
N ASP A 187 -25.06 9.51 -0.44
CA ASP A 187 -25.95 9.01 -1.49
C ASP A 187 -25.25 8.96 -2.86
N ILE A 188 -24.50 10.00 -3.21
CA ILE A 188 -23.68 10.04 -4.44
C ILE A 188 -22.53 9.04 -4.37
N ALA A 189 -21.85 8.96 -3.23
CA ALA A 189 -20.77 8.00 -3.02
C ALA A 189 -21.25 6.54 -3.12
N GLN A 190 -22.45 6.26 -2.60
CA GLN A 190 -23.09 4.96 -2.70
C GLN A 190 -23.38 4.62 -4.17
N LEU A 191 -24.03 5.54 -4.90
CA LEU A 191 -24.37 5.34 -6.31
C LEU A 191 -23.11 5.13 -7.17
N LEU A 192 -22.04 5.88 -6.92
CA LEU A 192 -20.75 5.66 -7.58
C LEU A 192 -20.18 4.28 -7.29
N GLY A 193 -20.20 3.86 -6.01
CA GLY A 193 -19.74 2.52 -5.60
C GLY A 193 -20.52 1.40 -6.30
N GLU A 194 -21.86 1.50 -6.31
CA GLU A 194 -22.74 0.56 -7.00
C GLU A 194 -22.42 0.48 -8.49
N MET A 195 -22.39 1.63 -9.18
CA MET A 195 -22.16 1.66 -10.62
C MET A 195 -20.74 1.20 -11.00
N VAL A 196 -19.72 1.52 -10.23
CA VAL A 196 -18.34 1.09 -10.49
C VAL A 196 -18.20 -0.42 -10.34
N PHE A 197 -18.81 -0.99 -9.29
CA PHE A 197 -18.77 -2.43 -9.04
C PHE A 197 -19.58 -3.20 -10.08
N ASP A 198 -20.84 -2.82 -10.29
CA ASP A 198 -21.79 -3.55 -11.13
C ASP A 198 -21.38 -3.55 -12.60
N ASN A 199 -20.75 -2.47 -13.08
CA ASN A 199 -20.24 -2.40 -14.43
C ASN A 199 -18.79 -2.93 -14.59
N GLY A 200 -18.20 -3.47 -13.52
CA GLY A 200 -16.84 -4.03 -13.54
C GLY A 200 -15.77 -3.02 -13.95
N LEU A 201 -15.97 -1.74 -13.65
CA LEU A 201 -15.09 -0.65 -14.07
C LEU A 201 -13.73 -0.68 -13.36
N GLY A 202 -13.70 -1.23 -12.14
CA GLY A 202 -12.48 -1.46 -11.40
C GLY A 202 -12.70 -1.34 -9.90
N ASP A 203 -11.84 -0.54 -9.26
CA ASP A 203 -11.70 -0.46 -7.82
C ASP A 203 -12.04 0.93 -7.27
N ILE A 204 -11.73 1.17 -5.99
CA ILE A 204 -11.96 2.45 -5.33
C ILE A 204 -11.25 3.63 -6.02
N ARG A 205 -10.13 3.39 -6.71
CA ARG A 205 -9.43 4.44 -7.46
C ARG A 205 -10.26 4.88 -8.66
N LYS A 206 -11.03 3.97 -9.27
CA LYS A 206 -11.98 4.31 -10.34
C LYS A 206 -13.18 5.08 -9.81
N ALA A 207 -13.71 4.72 -8.64
CA ALA A 207 -14.76 5.48 -7.98
C ALA A 207 -14.29 6.91 -7.63
N ARG A 208 -13.08 7.05 -7.06
CA ARG A 208 -12.46 8.36 -6.79
C ARG A 208 -12.24 9.17 -8.07
N GLY A 209 -11.72 8.54 -9.13
CA GLY A 209 -11.53 9.21 -10.41
C GLY A 209 -12.84 9.68 -11.03
N ALA A 210 -13.91 8.89 -10.91
CA ALA A 210 -15.25 9.29 -11.35
C ALA A 210 -15.74 10.53 -10.58
N TRP A 211 -15.62 10.52 -9.25
CA TRP A 211 -15.95 11.68 -8.42
C TRP A 211 -15.18 12.95 -8.83
N GLN A 212 -13.87 12.84 -9.06
CA GLN A 212 -13.03 13.97 -9.47
C GLN A 212 -13.33 14.53 -10.86
N MET A 213 -14.07 13.79 -11.70
CA MET A 213 -14.50 14.24 -13.03
C MET A 213 -15.92 14.83 -13.04
N MET A 214 -16.64 14.76 -11.93
CA MET A 214 -17.98 15.36 -11.80
C MET A 214 -17.86 16.85 -11.51
N ASP A 215 -18.73 17.64 -12.12
CA ASP A 215 -18.80 19.08 -11.87
C ASP A 215 -19.66 19.39 -10.64
N GLU A 216 -20.72 18.59 -10.42
CA GLU A 216 -21.66 18.73 -9.32
C GLU A 216 -22.07 17.36 -8.75
N PRO A 217 -22.39 17.26 -7.44
CA PRO A 217 -22.80 16.01 -6.80
C PRO A 217 -24.26 15.65 -7.14
N THR A 218 -24.54 15.38 -8.41
CA THR A 218 -25.88 15.01 -8.88
C THR A 218 -25.88 13.62 -9.49
N VAL A 219 -27.03 12.94 -9.42
CA VAL A 219 -27.25 11.64 -10.05
C VAL A 219 -26.99 11.70 -11.56
N GLY A 220 -27.35 12.82 -12.21
CA GLY A 220 -27.11 13.03 -13.64
C GLY A 220 -25.62 13.02 -13.99
N GLU A 221 -24.81 13.69 -13.18
CA GLU A 221 -23.35 13.72 -13.35
C GLU A 221 -22.70 12.36 -13.11
N VAL A 222 -23.16 11.61 -12.09
CA VAL A 222 -22.71 10.23 -11.88
C VAL A 222 -22.92 9.39 -13.14
N HIS A 223 -24.12 9.42 -13.71
CA HIS A 223 -24.40 8.68 -14.94
C HIS A 223 -23.56 9.18 -16.11
N ARG A 224 -23.40 10.50 -16.29
CA ARG A 224 -22.60 11.08 -17.38
C ARG A 224 -21.16 10.57 -17.33
N VAL A 225 -20.51 10.70 -16.18
CA VAL A 225 -19.10 10.34 -15.99
C VAL A 225 -18.90 8.84 -16.07
N VAL A 226 -19.74 8.05 -15.40
CA VAL A 226 -19.59 6.59 -15.43
C VAL A 226 -19.84 6.03 -16.84
N ASN A 227 -20.84 6.54 -17.57
CA ASN A 227 -21.07 6.15 -18.96
C ASN A 227 -19.90 6.55 -19.87
N LEU A 228 -19.28 7.70 -19.62
CA LEU A 228 -18.07 8.11 -20.33
C LEU A 228 -16.93 7.11 -20.07
N MET A 229 -16.69 6.75 -18.81
CA MET A 229 -15.68 5.75 -18.44
C MET A 229 -15.95 4.39 -19.10
N LEU A 230 -17.21 3.96 -19.17
CA LEU A 230 -17.61 2.72 -19.83
C LEU A 230 -17.35 2.76 -21.34
N LYS A 231 -17.76 3.84 -22.00
CA LYS A 231 -17.62 4.03 -23.46
C LYS A 231 -16.17 3.92 -23.91
N TYR A 232 -15.25 4.45 -23.12
CA TYR A 232 -13.82 4.49 -23.44
C TYR A 232 -12.98 3.46 -22.66
N SER A 233 -13.61 2.54 -21.91
CA SER A 233 -12.88 1.52 -21.16
C SER A 233 -12.25 0.47 -22.09
N PRO A 234 -10.91 0.32 -22.10
CA PRO A 234 -10.23 -0.66 -22.95
C PRO A 234 -10.63 -2.11 -22.65
N ARG A 235 -10.96 -2.39 -21.37
CA ARG A 235 -11.30 -3.75 -20.89
C ARG A 235 -12.66 -4.24 -21.37
N LEU A 236 -13.58 -3.35 -21.71
CA LEU A 236 -14.90 -3.69 -22.26
C LEU A 236 -14.90 -3.73 -23.79
N ASN A 237 -13.98 -2.98 -24.43
CA ASN A 237 -13.83 -2.97 -25.89
C ASN A 237 -13.20 -4.24 -26.47
N THR A 238 -12.49 -5.05 -25.67
CA THR A 238 -11.96 -6.36 -26.14
C THR A 238 -13.03 -7.43 -26.30
N LYS A 239 -14.24 -7.24 -25.76
CA LYS A 239 -15.41 -8.13 -25.95
C LYS A 239 -16.34 -7.71 -27.09
N ARG A 240 -16.11 -6.56 -27.76
CA ARG A 240 -16.87 -6.16 -28.94
C ARG A 240 -16.11 -6.58 -30.19
N PRO A 241 -16.59 -7.54 -31.01
CA PRO A 241 -15.98 -7.80 -32.30
C PRO A 241 -15.97 -6.50 -33.10
N ASN A 242 -14.85 -6.24 -33.80
CA ASN A 242 -14.61 -5.05 -34.63
C ASN A 242 -15.83 -4.67 -35.48
N LEU A 243 -16.66 -3.78 -34.96
CA LEU A 243 -17.65 -3.04 -35.74
C LEU A 243 -17.01 -1.68 -36.02
N GLY A 244 -16.47 -1.58 -37.23
CA GLY A 244 -16.13 -0.34 -37.95
C GLY A 244 -15.55 0.79 -37.10
N LYS A 245 -14.22 0.95 -37.13
CA LYS A 245 -13.55 2.19 -36.70
C LYS A 245 -14.03 3.35 -37.58
N ALA A 246 -15.15 3.98 -37.22
CA ALA A 246 -15.33 5.40 -37.45
C ALA A 246 -14.44 6.12 -36.44
N ARG A 247 -13.20 6.43 -36.86
CA ARG A 247 -12.39 7.42 -36.14
C ARG A 247 -13.18 8.72 -36.14
N LEU A 248 -13.63 9.17 -34.97
CA LEU A 248 -14.26 10.48 -34.85
C LEU A 248 -13.28 11.48 -34.22
N PRO A 249 -13.25 12.72 -34.75
CA PRO A 249 -12.25 13.72 -34.44
C PRO A 249 -12.43 14.25 -33.02
N GLY A 250 -11.29 14.54 -32.37
CA GLY A 250 -11.29 15.40 -31.19
C GLY A 250 -11.64 16.82 -31.63
N MET A 251 -12.64 17.41 -30.99
CA MET A 251 -12.63 18.84 -30.69
C MET A 251 -12.12 19.00 -29.27
#